data_AF-A0A3N5LIM5-F1
#
_entry.id   AF-A0A3N5LIM5-F1
#
_cell.length_a   1.000
_cell.length_b   1.000
_cell.length_c   1.000
_cell.angle_alpha   90.00
_cell.angle_beta   90.00
_cell.angle_gamma   90.00
#
_symmetry.space_group_name_H-M   'P 1'
#
loop_
_entity.id
_entity.type
_entity.pdbx_description
1 polymer ?
#
loop_
_entity_poly.entity_id
_entity_poly.type
_entity_poly.pdbx_seq_one_letter_code
_entity_poly.pdbx_strand_id
1 'polypeptide(L)'
;MRGPLSCLVVAAVLLLAPIPAPAAREADAPAAVPDWLAPKISGLTAEQRDFLLSKDAERFAGTRERLHQRLRNKSPEEIAAYVEGMMTVTKAAAFDPARDMAAIPLNTASSEFNAWKVPRPAVLNPKREPGPFALGYYANRRAGIRTFADAPVAIYPEDLVAGNVDVAIVGAPLDMGSYMRGARFGPQAMRNEYGAGGVDMNTLVDPSKVLNIVDYGDIAVDNMSTERTVHHVRERVAEIARTGALPFVIGGDHSLEYPNIAGLADVHGKGSFSVIHFDAHYDAGSDQPHFITHGQPVYRVVKEGHVPGRNFIQVGLRGPWPGPGGFEWMRNNGMRYHTMAEIEKRGWDETMKRVLAEAREGGRKLYISFDVDVLDPAFMPGTGTPVPGGLTMREAMPLVRRLCAENGVVGFEIVELAPMIDASYRSALNANFVLHACLTGVAMRKQGITEAGFLSELTTGHQQPEAGRAGERAGKVEQVEAAYGTGRRSGD
;
A
#
# COMPACT_ATOMS: atom_id res chain seq x y z
N MET A 1 3.95 16.25 -62.65
CA MET A 1 3.33 17.22 -61.73
C MET A 1 2.15 16.57 -61.02
N ARG A 2 2.32 16.21 -59.73
CA ARG A 2 1.29 16.07 -58.68
C ARG A 2 2.01 15.46 -57.46
N GLY A 3 2.24 16.29 -56.43
CA GLY A 3 2.91 15.91 -55.19
C GLY A 3 1.97 15.23 -54.18
N PRO A 4 2.50 14.66 -53.09
CA PRO A 4 1.68 14.00 -52.08
C PRO A 4 1.16 15.02 -51.06
N LEU A 5 -0.14 14.94 -50.77
CA LEU A 5 -0.77 15.65 -49.66
C LEU A 5 -0.21 15.14 -48.32
N SER A 6 0.37 16.03 -47.54
CA SER A 6 0.65 15.81 -46.13
C SER A 6 -0.62 16.08 -45.32
N CYS A 7 -1.21 15.03 -44.73
CA CYS A 7 -2.25 15.19 -43.70
C CYS A 7 -1.55 15.42 -42.35
N LEU A 8 -1.54 16.67 -41.89
CA LEU A 8 -1.16 17.03 -40.53
C LEU A 8 -2.33 16.67 -39.60
N VAL A 9 -2.23 15.58 -38.87
CA VAL A 9 -3.14 15.29 -37.75
C VAL A 9 -2.62 16.06 -36.55
N VAL A 10 -3.25 17.21 -36.26
CA VAL A 10 -3.04 17.92 -35.00
C VAL A 10 -3.87 17.20 -33.94
N ALA A 11 -3.23 16.30 -33.20
CA ALA A 11 -3.81 15.73 -31.98
C ALA A 11 -3.79 16.82 -30.89
N ALA A 12 -4.92 17.50 -30.68
CA ALA A 12 -5.13 18.33 -29.51
C ALA A 12 -5.32 17.40 -28.30
N VAL A 13 -4.26 17.19 -27.54
CA VAL A 13 -4.32 16.56 -26.22
C VAL A 13 -5.06 17.51 -25.28
N LEU A 14 -6.36 17.27 -25.07
CA LEU A 14 -7.07 17.85 -23.93
C LEU A 14 -6.49 17.19 -22.66
N LEU A 15 -5.64 17.93 -21.96
CA LEU A 15 -5.30 17.66 -20.56
C LEU A 15 -6.56 17.78 -19.71
N LEU A 16 -7.27 16.65 -19.52
CA LEU A 16 -8.24 16.50 -18.45
C LEU A 16 -7.46 16.47 -17.14
N ALA A 17 -7.36 17.61 -16.46
CA ALA A 17 -6.93 17.65 -15.07
C ALA A 17 -7.94 16.83 -14.24
N PRO A 18 -7.49 15.94 -13.33
CA PRO A 18 -8.38 15.27 -12.41
C PRO A 18 -9.13 16.32 -11.58
N ILE A 19 -10.46 16.22 -11.56
CA ILE A 19 -11.31 17.07 -10.72
C ILE A 19 -11.08 16.61 -9.28
N PRO A 20 -10.56 17.45 -8.38
CA PRO A 20 -10.40 17.06 -6.99
C PRO A 20 -11.76 16.78 -6.37
N ALA A 21 -11.88 15.66 -5.67
CA ALA A 21 -13.08 15.34 -4.90
C ALA A 21 -13.25 16.34 -3.76
N PRO A 22 -14.48 16.84 -3.51
CA PRO A 22 -14.71 17.82 -2.46
C PRO A 22 -14.64 17.18 -1.08
N ALA A 23 -13.96 17.85 -0.15
CA ALA A 23 -14.03 17.52 1.27
C ALA A 23 -15.45 17.78 1.84
N ALA A 24 -15.77 17.08 2.92
CA ALA A 24 -17.01 17.20 3.71
C ALA A 24 -17.54 18.65 3.83
N ARG A 25 -18.83 18.82 3.54
CA ARG A 25 -19.53 20.12 3.51
C ARG A 25 -19.71 20.71 4.92
N GLU A 26 -18.84 21.63 5.31
CA GLU A 26 -19.21 22.70 6.24
C GLU A 26 -20.03 23.77 5.50
N ALA A 27 -21.12 24.24 6.10
CA ALA A 27 -21.89 25.36 5.59
C ALA A 27 -21.12 26.66 5.86
N ASP A 28 -20.22 27.02 4.96
CA ASP A 28 -19.49 28.29 5.02
C ASP A 28 -20.45 29.49 4.95
N ALA A 29 -20.11 30.56 5.67
CA ALA A 29 -20.80 31.83 5.58
C ALA A 29 -20.81 32.35 4.12
N PRO A 30 -21.91 32.94 3.63
CA PRO A 30 -21.99 33.41 2.25
C PRO A 30 -20.87 34.43 1.97
N ALA A 31 -20.08 34.17 0.93
CA ALA A 31 -19.05 35.10 0.50
C ALA A 31 -19.67 36.46 0.13
N ALA A 32 -19.04 37.56 0.55
CA ALA A 32 -19.51 38.90 0.25
C ALA A 32 -19.54 39.13 -1.28
N VAL A 33 -20.67 39.62 -1.78
CA VAL A 33 -20.84 39.99 -3.19
C VAL A 33 -20.06 41.28 -3.45
N PRO A 34 -19.12 41.33 -4.41
CA PRO A 34 -18.45 42.57 -4.78
C PRO A 34 -19.43 43.61 -5.32
N ASP A 35 -19.20 44.90 -5.04
CA ASP A 35 -20.06 46.01 -5.47
C ASP A 35 -20.34 46.03 -6.98
N TRP A 36 -19.36 45.66 -7.79
CA TRP A 36 -19.51 45.60 -9.26
C TRP A 36 -20.43 44.48 -9.73
N LEU A 37 -20.55 43.39 -8.95
CA LEU A 37 -21.34 42.21 -9.28
C LEU A 37 -22.79 42.36 -8.79
N ALA A 38 -23.00 43.05 -7.66
CA ALA A 38 -24.31 43.28 -7.06
C ALA A 38 -25.40 43.77 -8.05
N PRO A 39 -25.18 44.79 -8.91
CA PRO A 39 -26.20 45.23 -9.87
C PRO A 39 -26.46 44.17 -10.95
N LYS A 40 -25.44 43.39 -11.33
CA LYS A 40 -25.53 42.40 -12.40
C LYS A 40 -26.25 41.11 -12.01
N ILE A 41 -26.33 40.81 -10.71
CA ILE A 41 -27.00 39.61 -10.19
C ILE A 41 -28.37 39.92 -9.56
N SER A 42 -28.82 41.17 -9.63
CA SER A 42 -30.08 41.62 -9.04
C SER A 42 -31.30 40.86 -9.58
N GLY A 43 -31.27 40.47 -10.86
CA GLY A 43 -32.31 39.67 -11.53
C GLY A 43 -32.21 38.16 -11.33
N LEU A 44 -31.19 37.65 -10.62
CA LEU A 44 -31.11 36.23 -10.29
C LEU A 44 -32.14 35.86 -9.22
N THR A 45 -32.67 34.64 -9.30
CA THR A 45 -33.47 34.07 -8.22
C THR A 45 -32.61 33.89 -6.95
N ALA A 46 -33.25 33.71 -5.80
CA ALA A 46 -32.55 33.42 -4.54
C ALA A 46 -31.64 32.18 -4.69
N GLU A 47 -32.17 31.10 -5.29
CA GLU A 47 -31.44 29.86 -5.52
C GLU A 47 -30.21 30.05 -6.42
N GLN A 48 -30.34 30.81 -7.51
CA GLN A 48 -29.23 31.13 -8.41
C GLN A 48 -28.14 31.95 -7.69
N ARG A 49 -28.56 32.89 -6.85
CA ARG A 49 -27.64 33.71 -6.06
C ARG A 49 -26.89 32.87 -5.02
N ASP A 50 -27.60 32.03 -4.30
CA ASP A 50 -27.03 31.14 -3.30
C ASP A 50 -26.06 30.14 -3.94
N PHE A 51 -26.44 29.55 -5.09
CA PHE A 51 -25.55 28.69 -5.86
C PHE A 51 -24.29 29.43 -6.30
N LEU A 52 -24.44 30.62 -6.91
CA LEU A 52 -23.31 31.43 -7.36
C LEU A 52 -22.34 31.75 -6.20
N LEU A 53 -22.87 31.93 -4.98
CA LEU A 53 -22.10 32.21 -3.77
C LEU A 53 -21.56 30.95 -3.07
N SER A 54 -21.93 29.76 -3.53
CA SER A 54 -21.46 28.49 -2.97
C SER A 54 -20.07 28.07 -3.46
N LYS A 55 -19.46 27.12 -2.74
CA LYS A 55 -18.23 26.42 -3.18
C LYS A 55 -18.43 25.60 -4.46
N ASP A 56 -19.66 25.16 -4.74
CA ASP A 56 -19.95 24.36 -5.94
C ASP A 56 -19.78 25.22 -7.22
N ALA A 57 -20.14 26.51 -7.17
CA ALA A 57 -19.87 27.43 -8.28
C ALA A 57 -18.37 27.72 -8.47
N GLU A 58 -17.57 27.76 -7.40
CA GLU A 58 -16.11 27.98 -7.50
C GLU A 58 -15.42 26.89 -8.33
N ARG A 59 -15.91 25.63 -8.27
CA ARG A 59 -15.32 24.49 -9.00
C ARG A 59 -15.27 24.69 -10.50
N PHE A 60 -16.21 25.45 -11.07
CA PHE A 60 -16.23 25.72 -12.51
C PHE A 60 -15.07 26.63 -12.95
N ALA A 61 -14.47 27.41 -12.04
CA ALA A 61 -13.37 28.34 -12.33
C ALA A 61 -12.09 28.08 -11.53
N GLY A 62 -12.11 27.13 -10.59
CA GLY A 62 -11.00 26.75 -9.70
C GLY A 62 -10.86 27.64 -8.45
N THR A 63 -11.16 28.94 -8.56
CA THR A 63 -11.23 29.86 -7.40
C THR A 63 -12.36 30.88 -7.57
N ARG A 64 -12.77 31.50 -6.46
CA ARG A 64 -13.74 32.59 -6.44
C ARG A 64 -13.32 33.77 -7.30
N GLU A 65 -12.04 34.16 -7.23
CA GLU A 65 -11.50 35.29 -7.98
C GLU A 65 -11.53 35.01 -9.48
N ARG A 66 -11.19 33.79 -9.89
CA ARG A 66 -11.27 33.36 -11.30
C ARG A 66 -12.71 33.31 -11.78
N LEU A 67 -13.65 32.86 -10.92
CA LEU A 67 -15.08 32.93 -11.22
C LEU A 67 -15.50 34.38 -11.43
N HIS A 68 -15.17 35.28 -10.50
CA HIS A 68 -15.42 36.72 -10.61
C HIS A 68 -14.81 37.33 -11.88
N GLN A 69 -13.59 36.95 -12.27
CA GLN A 69 -12.96 37.39 -13.52
C GLN A 69 -13.74 36.93 -14.74
N ARG A 70 -14.24 35.68 -14.77
CA ARG A 70 -15.08 35.18 -15.87
C ARG A 70 -16.43 35.90 -15.98
N LEU A 71 -16.96 36.39 -14.86
CA LEU A 71 -18.22 37.13 -14.81
C LEU A 71 -18.06 38.64 -15.11
N ARG A 72 -16.84 39.18 -14.99
CA ARG A 72 -16.59 40.63 -15.02
C ARG A 72 -17.14 41.33 -16.26
N ASN A 73 -16.91 40.74 -17.43
CA ASN A 73 -17.30 41.33 -18.71
C ASN A 73 -18.66 40.83 -19.24
N LYS A 74 -19.36 40.01 -18.45
CA LYS A 74 -20.68 39.49 -18.81
C LYS A 74 -21.79 40.49 -18.44
N SER A 75 -22.80 40.55 -19.29
CA SER A 75 -24.10 41.19 -19.03
C SER A 75 -24.88 40.43 -17.93
N PRO A 76 -25.90 41.04 -17.31
CA PRO A 76 -26.79 40.34 -16.37
C PRO A 76 -27.39 39.06 -16.95
N GLU A 77 -27.81 39.09 -18.22
CA GLU A 77 -28.42 37.95 -18.93
C GLU A 77 -27.40 36.82 -19.13
N GLU A 78 -26.17 37.15 -19.52
CA GLU A 78 -25.09 36.17 -19.66
C GLU A 78 -24.68 35.56 -18.31
N ILE A 79 -24.73 36.32 -17.22
CA ILE A 79 -24.46 35.81 -15.87
C ILE A 79 -25.56 34.85 -15.45
N ALA A 80 -26.83 35.20 -15.67
CA ALA A 80 -27.96 34.32 -15.39
C ALA A 80 -27.85 32.99 -16.15
N ALA A 81 -27.58 33.04 -17.46
CA ALA A 81 -27.36 31.84 -18.28
C ALA A 81 -26.13 31.03 -17.82
N TYR A 82 -25.05 31.70 -17.39
CA TYR A 82 -23.87 31.03 -16.87
C TYR A 82 -24.15 30.30 -15.55
N VAL A 83 -24.88 30.94 -14.62
CA VAL A 83 -25.29 30.34 -13.36
C VAL A 83 -26.26 29.19 -13.59
N GLU A 84 -27.25 29.36 -14.44
CA GLU A 84 -28.19 28.29 -14.83
C GLU A 84 -27.45 27.10 -15.46
N GLY A 85 -26.47 27.34 -16.33
CA GLY A 85 -25.63 26.30 -16.91
C GLY A 85 -24.83 25.54 -15.84
N MET A 86 -24.20 26.25 -14.90
CA MET A 86 -23.47 25.62 -13.79
C MET A 86 -24.39 24.80 -12.87
N MET A 87 -25.56 25.34 -12.53
CA MET A 87 -26.58 24.62 -11.74
C MET A 87 -27.07 23.38 -12.48
N THR A 88 -27.32 23.49 -13.79
CA THR A 88 -27.74 22.38 -14.64
C THR A 88 -26.70 21.26 -14.64
N VAL A 89 -25.42 21.58 -14.83
CA VAL A 89 -24.33 20.60 -14.76
C VAL A 89 -24.23 19.98 -13.37
N THR A 90 -24.33 20.77 -12.31
CA THR A 90 -24.26 20.28 -10.92
C THR A 90 -25.42 19.34 -10.60
N LYS A 91 -26.64 19.70 -10.99
CA LYS A 91 -27.84 18.87 -10.83
C LYS A 91 -27.78 17.61 -11.68
N ALA A 92 -27.26 17.71 -12.90
CA ALA A 92 -27.10 16.55 -13.78
C ALA A 92 -26.10 15.53 -13.21
N ALA A 93 -25.03 16.00 -12.56
CA ALA A 93 -24.03 15.15 -11.91
C ALA A 93 -24.51 14.51 -10.59
N ALA A 94 -25.51 15.08 -9.94
CA ALA A 94 -26.07 14.52 -8.71
C ALA A 94 -26.90 13.26 -9.00
N PHE A 95 -26.89 12.32 -8.05
CA PHE A 95 -27.73 11.13 -8.09
C PHE A 95 -29.21 11.50 -8.01
N ASP A 96 -30.01 11.01 -8.95
CA ASP A 96 -31.46 11.17 -8.98
C ASP A 96 -32.13 9.79 -9.02
N PRO A 97 -32.84 9.33 -7.97
CA PRO A 97 -33.45 8.00 -7.96
C PRO A 97 -34.56 7.80 -9.00
N ALA A 98 -35.09 8.86 -9.63
CA ALA A 98 -36.04 8.75 -10.72
C ALA A 98 -35.37 8.46 -12.08
N ARG A 99 -34.07 8.74 -12.21
CA ARG A 99 -33.29 8.60 -13.44
C ARG A 99 -32.18 7.55 -13.33
N ASP A 100 -31.55 7.48 -12.17
CA ASP A 100 -30.30 6.77 -11.93
C ASP A 100 -30.54 5.54 -11.04
N MET A 101 -29.92 4.42 -11.43
CA MET A 101 -29.89 3.22 -10.62
C MET A 101 -28.64 3.25 -9.74
N ALA A 102 -28.82 3.24 -8.41
CA ALA A 102 -27.70 3.30 -7.45
C ALA A 102 -26.72 2.13 -7.62
N ALA A 103 -27.25 0.93 -7.87
CA ALA A 103 -26.48 -0.26 -8.20
C ALA A 103 -27.35 -1.25 -8.96
N ILE A 104 -26.76 -1.97 -9.91
CA ILE A 104 -27.40 -3.14 -10.50
C ILE A 104 -27.44 -4.25 -9.44
N PRO A 105 -28.62 -4.79 -9.08
CA PRO A 105 -28.71 -5.87 -8.09
C PRO A 105 -27.96 -7.12 -8.57
N LEU A 106 -27.26 -7.78 -7.65
CA LEU A 106 -26.68 -9.09 -7.93
C LEU A 106 -27.78 -10.15 -8.01
N ASN A 107 -27.59 -11.16 -8.87
CA ASN A 107 -28.49 -12.31 -8.96
C ASN A 107 -28.32 -13.24 -7.75
N THR A 108 -29.03 -12.97 -6.66
CA THR A 108 -28.99 -13.75 -5.41
C THR A 108 -29.60 -15.15 -5.51
N ALA A 109 -30.31 -15.47 -6.61
CA ALA A 109 -30.83 -16.80 -6.88
C ALA A 109 -29.84 -17.72 -7.62
N SER A 110 -28.70 -17.19 -8.07
CA SER A 110 -27.66 -17.99 -8.73
C SER A 110 -27.06 -19.02 -7.78
N SER A 111 -26.97 -20.29 -8.21
CA SER A 111 -26.25 -21.34 -7.47
C SER A 111 -24.76 -21.02 -7.33
N GLU A 112 -24.20 -20.22 -8.24
CA GLU A 112 -22.79 -19.83 -8.25
C GLU A 112 -22.49 -18.59 -7.42
N PHE A 113 -23.50 -17.98 -6.75
CA PHE A 113 -23.34 -16.70 -6.07
C PHE A 113 -22.11 -16.70 -5.15
N ASN A 114 -21.97 -17.68 -4.26
CA ASN A 114 -20.81 -17.78 -3.36
C ASN A 114 -19.73 -18.77 -3.82
N ALA A 115 -19.86 -19.40 -4.99
CA ALA A 115 -19.00 -20.52 -5.40
C ALA A 115 -17.50 -20.20 -5.37
N TRP A 116 -17.12 -18.95 -5.65
CA TRP A 116 -15.74 -18.48 -5.66
C TRP A 116 -15.03 -18.56 -4.30
N LYS A 117 -15.75 -18.55 -3.18
CA LYS A 117 -15.17 -18.59 -1.81
C LYS A 117 -15.51 -19.84 -1.01
N VAL A 118 -16.24 -20.78 -1.59
CA VAL A 118 -16.61 -22.02 -0.87
C VAL A 118 -15.36 -22.89 -0.72
N PRO A 119 -14.94 -23.25 0.50
CA PRO A 119 -13.80 -24.13 0.69
C PRO A 119 -14.11 -25.54 0.15
N ARG A 120 -13.09 -26.20 -0.38
CA ARG A 120 -13.21 -27.60 -0.82
C ARG A 120 -13.54 -28.48 0.40
N PRO A 121 -14.58 -29.33 0.33
CA PRO A 121 -14.94 -30.23 1.43
C PRO A 121 -13.77 -31.12 1.86
N ALA A 122 -13.53 -31.21 3.18
CA ALA A 122 -12.40 -31.97 3.74
C ALA A 122 -12.35 -33.43 3.25
N VAL A 123 -13.51 -34.07 3.04
CA VAL A 123 -13.62 -35.45 2.53
C VAL A 123 -13.06 -35.63 1.12
N LEU A 124 -12.97 -34.55 0.33
CA LEU A 124 -12.42 -34.56 -1.04
C LEU A 124 -10.93 -34.24 -1.07
N ASN A 125 -10.31 -33.93 0.08
CA ASN A 125 -8.90 -33.58 0.14
C ASN A 125 -8.04 -34.85 0.26
N PRO A 126 -6.83 -34.86 -0.32
CA PRO A 126 -5.88 -35.93 -0.08
C PRO A 126 -5.64 -36.10 1.43
N LYS A 127 -5.61 -37.35 1.90
CA LYS A 127 -5.30 -37.66 3.31
C LYS A 127 -3.85 -37.30 3.59
N ARG A 128 -3.62 -36.47 4.60
CA ARG A 128 -2.29 -36.11 5.12
C ARG A 128 -2.40 -35.67 6.57
N GLU A 129 -1.30 -35.76 7.29
CA GLU A 129 -1.19 -35.13 8.60
C GLU A 129 -1.15 -33.60 8.46
N PRO A 130 -1.75 -32.86 9.41
CA PRO A 130 -1.61 -31.41 9.47
C PRO A 130 -0.14 -30.99 9.63
N GLY A 131 0.25 -29.94 8.92
CA GLY A 131 1.57 -29.33 9.01
C GLY A 131 2.08 -28.80 7.67
N PRO A 132 3.09 -27.92 7.69
CA PRO A 132 3.70 -27.41 6.46
C PRO A 132 4.48 -28.51 5.72
N PHE A 133 4.47 -28.45 4.39
CA PHE A 133 5.19 -29.40 3.54
C PHE A 133 5.87 -28.73 2.35
N ALA A 134 7.00 -29.27 1.90
CA ALA A 134 7.77 -28.71 0.79
C ALA A 134 7.24 -29.21 -0.57
N LEU A 135 7.14 -28.30 -1.54
CA LEU A 135 6.82 -28.63 -2.94
C LEU A 135 8.05 -28.90 -3.81
N GLY A 136 9.26 -28.75 -3.26
CA GLY A 136 10.50 -28.89 -4.00
C GLY A 136 10.82 -30.35 -4.35
N TYR A 137 11.08 -30.62 -5.63
CA TYR A 137 11.66 -31.89 -6.08
C TYR A 137 13.17 -31.94 -5.84
N TYR A 138 13.85 -30.80 -5.95
CA TYR A 138 15.28 -30.67 -5.80
C TYR A 138 15.65 -30.21 -4.39
N ALA A 139 16.80 -30.66 -3.89
CA ALA A 139 17.37 -30.17 -2.64
C ALA A 139 17.73 -28.67 -2.70
N ASN A 140 18.07 -28.18 -3.90
CA ASN A 140 18.21 -26.76 -4.17
C ASN A 140 16.84 -26.13 -4.39
N ARG A 141 16.46 -25.20 -3.50
CA ARG A 141 15.16 -24.50 -3.53
C ARG A 141 15.01 -23.47 -4.67
N ARG A 142 16.06 -23.23 -5.47
CA ARG A 142 16.02 -22.29 -6.61
C ARG A 142 15.29 -22.82 -7.85
N ALA A 143 14.88 -24.09 -7.85
CA ALA A 143 14.13 -24.70 -8.95
C ALA A 143 12.91 -25.48 -8.42
N GLY A 144 11.84 -25.56 -9.21
CA GLY A 144 10.58 -26.20 -8.83
C GLY A 144 9.43 -25.22 -8.72
N ILE A 145 8.37 -25.62 -8.02
CA ILE A 145 7.20 -24.78 -7.80
C ILE A 145 7.61 -23.61 -6.89
N ARG A 146 7.39 -22.39 -7.38
CA ARG A 146 7.80 -21.15 -6.70
C ARG A 146 6.78 -20.78 -5.61
N THR A 147 7.29 -20.51 -4.42
CA THR A 147 6.54 -20.09 -3.23
C THR A 147 7.17 -18.82 -2.67
N PHE A 148 6.43 -18.07 -1.86
CA PHE A 148 6.97 -16.90 -1.18
C PHE A 148 8.19 -17.28 -0.34
N ALA A 149 9.29 -16.54 -0.51
CA ALA A 149 10.56 -16.77 0.19
C ALA A 149 11.11 -18.21 0.11
N ASP A 150 10.74 -18.99 -0.92
CA ASP A 150 11.04 -20.42 -1.04
C ASP A 150 10.60 -21.24 0.20
N ALA A 151 9.53 -20.79 0.88
CA ALA A 151 8.98 -21.38 2.08
C ALA A 151 8.18 -22.67 1.77
N PRO A 152 8.06 -23.60 2.73
CA PRO A 152 7.07 -24.67 2.68
C PRO A 152 5.65 -24.12 2.53
N VAL A 153 4.73 -24.96 2.05
CA VAL A 153 3.32 -24.61 1.89
C VAL A 153 2.52 -25.11 3.09
N ALA A 154 1.55 -24.31 3.51
CA ALA A 154 0.43 -24.72 4.36
C ALA A 154 -0.88 -24.45 3.59
N ILE A 155 -1.92 -25.24 3.84
CA ILE A 155 -3.21 -25.12 3.11
C ILE A 155 -4.36 -24.76 4.07
N TYR A 156 -4.35 -25.31 5.28
CA TYR A 156 -5.43 -25.18 6.25
C TYR A 156 -4.94 -24.62 7.60
N PRO A 157 -5.83 -24.06 8.43
CA PRO A 157 -5.46 -23.52 9.74
C PRO A 157 -4.76 -24.52 10.65
N GLU A 158 -5.18 -25.79 10.61
CA GLU A 158 -4.55 -26.88 11.35
C GLU A 158 -3.08 -27.10 10.96
N ASP A 159 -2.67 -26.74 9.74
CA ASP A 159 -1.26 -26.78 9.35
C ASP A 159 -0.44 -25.70 10.03
N LEU A 160 -1.02 -24.50 10.17
CA LEU A 160 -0.37 -23.39 10.83
C LEU A 160 -0.13 -23.72 12.31
N VAL A 161 -1.14 -24.30 12.96
CA VAL A 161 -1.06 -24.75 14.35
C VAL A 161 -0.07 -25.91 14.49
N ALA A 162 -0.19 -26.97 13.70
CA ALA A 162 0.69 -28.14 13.79
C ALA A 162 2.16 -27.81 13.47
N GLY A 163 2.39 -26.85 12.58
CA GLY A 163 3.72 -26.35 12.22
C GLY A 163 4.31 -25.35 13.19
N ASN A 164 3.58 -24.91 14.23
CA ASN A 164 3.95 -23.75 15.06
C ASN A 164 4.40 -22.56 14.19
N VAL A 165 3.61 -22.24 13.18
CA VAL A 165 3.96 -21.23 12.17
C VAL A 165 4.04 -19.85 12.82
N ASP A 166 5.16 -19.16 12.61
CA ASP A 166 5.34 -17.78 13.07
C ASP A 166 4.75 -16.79 12.06
N VAL A 167 4.96 -17.05 10.76
CA VAL A 167 4.55 -16.15 9.67
C VAL A 167 3.89 -16.96 8.56
N ALA A 168 2.65 -16.60 8.22
CA ALA A 168 1.95 -17.11 7.06
C ALA A 168 1.88 -16.01 5.99
N ILE A 169 2.63 -16.18 4.90
CA ILE A 169 2.62 -15.27 3.77
C ILE A 169 1.49 -15.70 2.83
N VAL A 170 0.54 -14.81 2.54
CA VAL A 170 -0.66 -15.12 1.76
C VAL A 170 -0.89 -14.05 0.70
N GLY A 171 -1.22 -14.44 -0.52
CA GLY A 171 -1.59 -13.47 -1.57
C GLY A 171 -3.05 -13.03 -1.46
N ALA A 172 -3.35 -11.79 -1.83
CA ALA A 172 -4.71 -11.27 -1.97
C ALA A 172 -4.85 -10.53 -3.32
N PRO A 173 -5.14 -11.23 -4.43
CA PRO A 173 -5.07 -10.66 -5.78
C PRO A 173 -6.30 -9.80 -6.16
N LEU A 174 -6.67 -8.81 -5.35
CA LEU A 174 -7.79 -7.88 -5.59
C LEU A 174 -7.27 -6.53 -6.11
N ASP A 175 -7.64 -6.11 -7.33
CA ASP A 175 -7.25 -4.79 -7.87
C ASP A 175 -8.42 -3.98 -8.46
N MET A 176 -9.65 -4.27 -8.00
CA MET A 176 -10.87 -3.64 -8.50
C MET A 176 -11.21 -2.31 -7.78
N GLY A 177 -10.53 -1.99 -6.69
CA GLY A 177 -10.60 -0.72 -5.98
C GLY A 177 -9.70 0.37 -6.58
N SER A 178 -8.83 0.02 -7.54
CA SER A 178 -7.95 0.94 -8.27
C SER A 178 -8.39 1.16 -9.72
N TYR A 179 -8.13 2.36 -10.23
CA TYR A 179 -8.38 2.70 -11.64
C TYR A 179 -7.27 2.20 -12.58
N MET A 180 -6.00 2.18 -12.12
CA MET A 180 -4.86 1.61 -12.85
C MET A 180 -4.60 0.17 -12.38
N ARG A 181 -5.33 -0.77 -12.99
CA ARG A 181 -5.26 -2.19 -12.65
C ARG A 181 -3.91 -2.82 -12.99
N GLY A 182 -3.62 -3.93 -12.34
CA GLY A 182 -2.38 -4.70 -12.50
C GLY A 182 -1.88 -5.30 -11.18
N ALA A 183 -2.30 -4.73 -10.05
CA ALA A 183 -1.83 -5.12 -8.72
C ALA A 183 -2.22 -6.56 -8.32
N ARG A 184 -3.25 -7.13 -8.94
CA ARG A 184 -3.63 -8.54 -8.75
C ARG A 184 -2.54 -9.54 -9.16
N PHE A 185 -1.58 -9.13 -9.99
CA PHE A 185 -0.46 -9.97 -10.42
C PHE A 185 0.77 -9.86 -9.50
N GLY A 186 0.77 -8.89 -8.57
CA GLY A 186 1.83 -8.70 -7.58
C GLY A 186 2.19 -9.96 -6.78
N PRO A 187 1.23 -10.74 -6.24
CA PRO A 187 1.52 -11.96 -5.50
C PRO A 187 2.33 -12.97 -6.31
N GLN A 188 1.95 -13.19 -7.58
CA GLN A 188 2.65 -14.12 -8.45
C GLN A 188 4.05 -13.62 -8.82
N ALA A 189 4.21 -12.32 -9.06
CA ALA A 189 5.52 -11.74 -9.36
C ALA A 189 6.50 -11.91 -8.17
N MET A 190 6.05 -11.64 -6.95
CA MET A 190 6.89 -11.78 -5.75
C MET A 190 7.29 -13.24 -5.45
N ARG A 191 6.41 -14.23 -5.71
CA ARG A 191 6.81 -15.66 -5.63
C ARG A 191 7.90 -16.03 -6.61
N ASN A 192 7.84 -15.47 -7.83
CA ASN A 192 8.72 -15.84 -8.92
C ASN A 192 10.09 -15.14 -8.85
N GLU A 193 10.18 -13.99 -8.20
CA GLU A 193 11.41 -13.21 -8.10
C GLU A 193 12.27 -13.58 -6.88
N TYR A 194 13.57 -13.25 -6.89
CA TYR A 194 14.44 -13.47 -5.72
C TYR A 194 14.37 -12.31 -4.71
N GLY A 195 15.08 -12.44 -3.59
CA GLY A 195 15.30 -11.35 -2.62
C GLY A 195 14.54 -11.48 -1.29
N ALA A 196 13.57 -12.39 -1.20
CA ALA A 196 12.76 -12.58 0.02
C ALA A 196 13.40 -13.53 1.06
N GLY A 197 14.48 -14.24 0.72
CA GLY A 197 15.09 -15.28 1.56
C GLY A 197 16.62 -15.18 1.68
N GLY A 198 17.18 -15.93 2.63
CA GLY A 198 18.62 -15.96 2.92
C GLY A 198 19.05 -15.01 4.04
N VAL A 199 20.35 -14.97 4.32
CA VAL A 199 20.93 -14.11 5.37
C VAL A 199 20.87 -12.63 4.99
N ASP A 200 20.35 -11.80 5.89
CA ASP A 200 20.54 -10.34 5.78
C ASP A 200 21.98 -10.00 6.16
N MET A 201 22.80 -9.62 5.19
CA MET A 201 24.22 -9.34 5.43
C MET A 201 24.41 -8.25 6.51
N ASN A 202 23.52 -7.27 6.59
CA ASN A 202 23.67 -6.17 7.53
C ASN A 202 23.59 -6.62 9.00
N THR A 203 22.76 -7.61 9.31
CA THR A 203 22.52 -8.10 10.68
C THR A 203 23.06 -9.51 10.93
N LEU A 204 23.41 -10.22 9.85
CA LEU A 204 23.74 -11.65 9.81
C LEU A 204 22.63 -12.58 10.32
N VAL A 205 21.39 -12.09 10.38
CA VAL A 205 20.22 -12.90 10.71
C VAL A 205 19.63 -13.47 9.43
N ASP A 206 19.42 -14.78 9.42
CA ASP A 206 18.68 -15.48 8.36
C ASP A 206 17.28 -15.80 8.88
N PRO A 207 16.22 -15.07 8.46
CA PRO A 207 14.88 -15.25 9.00
C PRO A 207 14.35 -16.67 8.80
N SER A 208 14.75 -17.35 7.73
CA SER A 208 14.30 -18.73 7.43
C SER A 208 14.88 -19.78 8.39
N LYS A 209 15.94 -19.45 9.13
CA LYS A 209 16.54 -20.31 10.16
C LYS A 209 15.98 -20.05 11.56
N VAL A 210 15.19 -18.99 11.72
CA VAL A 210 14.67 -18.51 13.01
C VAL A 210 13.16 -18.64 13.10
N LEU A 211 12.47 -18.39 11.98
CA LEU A 211 11.03 -18.36 11.87
C LEU A 211 10.52 -19.59 11.10
N ASN A 212 9.43 -20.16 11.58
CA ASN A 212 8.60 -21.09 10.82
C ASN A 212 7.74 -20.27 9.87
N ILE A 213 8.24 -20.08 8.64
CA ILE A 213 7.58 -19.31 7.57
C ILE A 213 6.88 -20.29 6.62
N VAL A 214 5.67 -19.95 6.19
CA VAL A 214 4.94 -20.70 5.15
C VAL A 214 4.38 -19.80 4.07
N ASP A 215 4.27 -20.32 2.86
CA ASP A 215 3.37 -19.80 1.83
C ASP A 215 1.99 -20.43 2.05
N TYR A 216 0.98 -19.57 2.27
CA TYR A 216 -0.39 -19.96 2.57
C TYR A 216 -1.32 -19.77 1.36
N GLY A 217 -0.74 -19.77 0.15
CA GLY A 217 -1.48 -19.65 -1.10
C GLY A 217 -2.06 -18.25 -1.30
N ASP A 218 -3.15 -18.17 -2.06
CA ASP A 218 -3.87 -16.93 -2.32
C ASP A 218 -5.28 -17.00 -1.74
N ILE A 219 -5.73 -15.91 -1.14
CA ILE A 219 -7.12 -15.69 -0.76
C ILE A 219 -7.95 -15.61 -2.04
N ALA A 220 -9.03 -16.38 -2.11
CA ALA A 220 -9.98 -16.28 -3.21
C ALA A 220 -10.63 -14.89 -3.21
N VAL A 221 -10.81 -14.30 -4.39
CA VAL A 221 -11.42 -12.98 -4.55
C VAL A 221 -12.56 -13.04 -5.58
N ASP A 222 -13.53 -12.16 -5.44
CA ASP A 222 -14.47 -11.87 -6.52
C ASP A 222 -13.84 -10.84 -7.45
N ASN A 223 -13.36 -11.33 -8.60
CA ASN A 223 -12.72 -10.51 -9.63
C ASN A 223 -13.64 -9.42 -10.22
N MET A 224 -14.92 -9.39 -9.87
CA MET A 224 -15.89 -8.40 -10.33
C MET A 224 -16.39 -7.47 -9.21
N SER A 225 -16.00 -7.69 -7.95
CA SER A 225 -16.48 -6.85 -6.83
C SER A 225 -15.51 -6.81 -5.66
N THR A 226 -15.03 -5.59 -5.40
CA THR A 226 -14.26 -5.24 -4.20
C THR A 226 -15.09 -5.44 -2.94
N GLU A 227 -16.34 -4.99 -2.94
CA GLU A 227 -17.26 -5.04 -1.80
C GLU A 227 -17.51 -6.46 -1.32
N ARG A 228 -17.66 -7.41 -2.25
CA ARG A 228 -17.83 -8.83 -1.91
C ARG A 228 -16.53 -9.46 -1.43
N THR A 229 -15.40 -9.04 -2.01
CA THR A 229 -14.07 -9.58 -1.71
C THR A 229 -13.60 -9.19 -0.32
N VAL A 230 -13.71 -7.92 0.09
CA VAL A 230 -13.15 -7.43 1.36
C VAL A 230 -13.67 -8.19 2.58
N HIS A 231 -14.93 -8.64 2.54
CA HIS A 231 -15.50 -9.44 3.63
C HIS A 231 -14.79 -10.80 3.76
N HIS A 232 -14.49 -11.46 2.64
CA HIS A 232 -13.80 -12.73 2.67
C HIS A 232 -12.32 -12.56 3.04
N VAL A 233 -11.64 -11.53 2.53
CA VAL A 233 -10.26 -11.21 2.95
C VAL A 233 -10.18 -11.03 4.46
N ARG A 234 -11.10 -10.25 5.05
CA ARG A 234 -11.21 -10.06 6.51
C ARG A 234 -11.34 -11.39 7.26
N GLU A 235 -12.21 -12.29 6.77
CA GLU A 235 -12.38 -13.63 7.34
C GLU A 235 -11.08 -14.44 7.31
N ARG A 236 -10.37 -14.45 6.16
CA ARG A 236 -9.12 -15.20 5.97
C ARG A 236 -7.97 -14.65 6.81
N VAL A 237 -7.83 -13.33 6.92
CA VAL A 237 -6.82 -12.70 7.80
C VAL A 237 -7.08 -13.02 9.26
N ALA A 238 -8.35 -12.93 9.70
CA ALA A 238 -8.72 -13.30 11.06
C ALA A 238 -8.49 -14.80 11.34
N GLU A 239 -8.70 -15.68 10.34
CA GLU A 239 -8.38 -17.10 10.46
C GLU A 239 -6.90 -17.33 10.74
N ILE A 240 -6.00 -16.73 9.96
CA ILE A 240 -4.56 -16.84 10.16
C ILE A 240 -4.18 -16.33 11.56
N ALA A 241 -4.63 -15.13 11.93
CA ALA A 241 -4.29 -14.52 13.21
C ALA A 241 -4.77 -15.33 14.43
N ARG A 242 -5.91 -16.03 14.33
CA ARG A 242 -6.42 -16.92 15.41
C ARG A 242 -5.51 -18.12 15.68
N THR A 243 -4.70 -18.55 14.71
CA THR A 243 -3.72 -19.63 14.90
C THR A 243 -2.50 -19.19 15.71
N GLY A 244 -2.31 -17.87 15.89
CA GLY A 244 -1.12 -17.28 16.49
C GLY A 244 -0.05 -16.88 15.47
N ALA A 245 -0.18 -17.31 14.21
CA ALA A 245 0.69 -16.87 13.11
C ALA A 245 0.43 -15.41 12.72
N LEU A 246 1.48 -14.72 12.28
CA LEU A 246 1.37 -13.37 11.70
C LEU A 246 0.91 -13.46 10.24
N PRO A 247 -0.23 -12.85 9.85
CA PRO A 247 -0.60 -12.73 8.46
C PRO A 247 0.31 -11.70 7.77
N PHE A 248 1.04 -12.14 6.75
CA PHE A 248 1.80 -11.31 5.83
C PHE A 248 1.08 -11.31 4.49
N VAL A 249 0.28 -10.28 4.21
CA VAL A 249 -0.60 -10.23 3.04
C VAL A 249 0.13 -9.57 1.87
N ILE A 250 0.16 -10.22 0.72
CA ILE A 250 0.84 -9.72 -0.47
C ILE A 250 -0.17 -9.43 -1.57
N GLY A 251 -0.04 -8.27 -2.18
CA GLY A 251 -0.65 -7.87 -3.44
C GLY A 251 -2.07 -7.36 -3.33
N GLY A 252 -2.62 -7.10 -4.52
CA GLY A 252 -3.82 -6.31 -4.70
C GLY A 252 -3.56 -4.81 -4.55
N ASP A 253 -4.59 -4.02 -4.81
CA ASP A 253 -4.60 -2.59 -4.55
C ASP A 253 -4.79 -2.30 -3.05
N HIS A 254 -4.61 -1.04 -2.65
CA HIS A 254 -4.62 -0.67 -1.23
C HIS A 254 -6.01 -0.76 -0.56
N SER A 255 -7.07 -1.08 -1.29
CA SER A 255 -8.39 -1.35 -0.68
C SER A 255 -8.35 -2.52 0.32
N LEU A 256 -7.30 -3.34 0.27
CA LEU A 256 -7.01 -4.44 1.18
C LEU A 256 -6.56 -4.02 2.59
N GLU A 257 -6.04 -2.81 2.79
CA GLU A 257 -5.65 -2.37 4.14
C GLU A 257 -6.86 -2.39 5.09
N TYR A 258 -8.04 -2.00 4.59
CA TYR A 258 -9.28 -2.04 5.38
C TYR A 258 -9.63 -3.45 5.90
N PRO A 259 -9.86 -4.48 5.05
CA PRO A 259 -10.20 -5.82 5.54
C PRO A 259 -9.07 -6.48 6.32
N ASN A 260 -7.80 -6.18 6.02
CA ASN A 260 -6.66 -6.73 6.75
C ASN A 260 -6.63 -6.20 8.19
N ILE A 261 -6.75 -4.87 8.38
CA ILE A 261 -6.84 -4.25 9.70
C ILE A 261 -8.09 -4.71 10.44
N ALA A 262 -9.25 -4.75 9.77
CA ALA A 262 -10.49 -5.17 10.39
C ALA A 262 -10.44 -6.65 10.85
N GLY A 263 -9.81 -7.53 10.07
CA GLY A 263 -9.64 -8.94 10.43
C GLY A 263 -8.71 -9.13 11.62
N LEU A 264 -7.61 -8.36 11.69
CA LEU A 264 -6.74 -8.32 12.87
C LEU A 264 -7.47 -7.76 14.10
N ALA A 265 -8.27 -6.70 13.93
CA ALA A 265 -9.05 -6.11 15.01
C ALA A 265 -10.14 -7.05 15.54
N ASP A 266 -10.70 -7.93 14.71
CA ASP A 266 -11.65 -8.97 15.15
C ASP A 266 -11.01 -10.00 16.09
N VAL A 267 -9.69 -10.19 16.01
CA VAL A 267 -8.94 -11.16 16.82
C VAL A 267 -8.28 -10.50 18.03
N HIS A 268 -7.63 -9.36 17.82
CA HIS A 268 -6.86 -8.68 18.87
C HIS A 268 -7.66 -7.61 19.63
N GLY A 269 -8.82 -7.20 19.09
CA GLY A 269 -9.64 -6.12 19.61
C GLY A 269 -9.36 -4.78 18.91
N LYS A 270 -10.41 -3.97 18.75
CA LYS A 270 -10.31 -2.62 18.17
C LYS A 270 -9.38 -1.72 18.98
N GLY A 271 -8.50 -0.98 18.29
CA GLY A 271 -7.54 -0.06 18.90
C GLY A 271 -6.40 -0.70 19.70
N SER A 272 -6.22 -2.03 19.58
CA SER A 272 -5.18 -2.79 20.31
C SER A 272 -3.77 -2.66 19.73
N PHE A 273 -3.65 -2.24 18.47
CA PHE A 273 -2.39 -2.04 17.76
C PHE A 273 -2.33 -0.66 17.10
N SER A 274 -1.14 -0.27 16.68
CA SER A 274 -0.88 0.90 15.85
C SER A 274 -0.64 0.50 14.40
N VAL A 275 -0.90 1.39 13.47
CA VAL A 275 -0.65 1.19 12.04
C VAL A 275 0.49 2.10 11.59
N ILE A 276 1.49 1.53 10.95
CA ILE A 276 2.49 2.26 10.17
C ILE A 276 2.13 2.08 8.70
N HIS A 277 1.75 3.16 8.04
CA HIS A 277 1.28 3.16 6.66
C HIS A 277 2.31 3.90 5.81
N PHE A 278 3.02 3.15 4.99
CA PHE A 278 4.00 3.66 4.04
C PHE A 278 3.31 3.86 2.71
N ASP A 279 3.23 5.11 2.25
CA ASP A 279 2.44 5.47 1.06
C ASP A 279 2.83 6.86 0.55
N ALA A 280 2.72 7.10 -0.76
CA ALA A 280 2.74 8.45 -1.32
C ALA A 280 1.44 9.22 -1.01
N HIS A 281 0.33 8.51 -0.87
CA HIS A 281 -1.03 8.99 -0.66
C HIS A 281 -1.45 8.80 0.80
N TYR A 282 -2.49 9.53 1.23
CA TYR A 282 -2.95 9.45 2.62
C TYR A 282 -4.20 8.58 2.80
N ASP A 283 -4.81 8.15 1.69
CA ASP A 283 -5.83 7.09 1.63
C ASP A 283 -7.03 7.25 2.57
N ALA A 284 -7.33 8.51 2.91
CA ALA A 284 -8.47 8.89 3.71
C ALA A 284 -9.47 9.75 2.93
N GLY A 285 -9.70 9.43 1.65
CA GLY A 285 -10.82 9.98 0.90
C GLY A 285 -12.17 9.55 1.50
N SER A 286 -13.11 10.49 1.66
CA SER A 286 -14.42 10.21 2.30
C SER A 286 -15.64 10.38 1.40
N ASP A 287 -15.50 11.15 0.32
CA ASP A 287 -16.64 11.72 -0.41
C ASP A 287 -16.70 11.24 -1.88
N GLN A 288 -16.25 10.01 -2.11
CA GLN A 288 -16.32 9.36 -3.43
C GLN A 288 -17.63 8.58 -3.62
N PRO A 289 -18.09 8.37 -4.86
CA PRO A 289 -19.29 7.57 -5.14
C PRO A 289 -19.17 6.11 -4.70
N HIS A 290 -17.96 5.55 -4.77
CA HIS A 290 -17.66 4.22 -4.24
C HIS A 290 -17.20 4.35 -2.78
N PHE A 291 -17.58 3.40 -1.93
CA PHE A 291 -17.20 3.42 -0.51
C PHE A 291 -15.93 2.61 -0.20
N ILE A 292 -15.50 1.77 -1.14
CA ILE A 292 -14.34 0.89 -1.00
C ILE A 292 -13.53 1.02 -2.29
N THR A 293 -12.46 1.80 -2.20
CA THR A 293 -11.46 1.99 -3.25
C THR A 293 -10.09 1.97 -2.60
N HIS A 294 -9.04 1.95 -3.42
CA HIS A 294 -7.68 2.02 -2.89
C HIS A 294 -7.39 3.33 -2.15
N GLY A 295 -7.95 4.49 -2.55
CA GLY A 295 -7.71 5.77 -1.85
C GLY A 295 -8.60 6.09 -0.62
N GLN A 296 -9.27 5.10 -0.02
CA GLN A 296 -10.17 5.28 1.13
C GLN A 296 -10.01 4.35 2.36
N PRO A 297 -9.10 3.35 2.41
CA PRO A 297 -9.04 2.39 3.50
C PRO A 297 -8.76 3.07 4.85
N VAL A 298 -7.86 4.07 4.91
CA VAL A 298 -7.51 4.77 6.15
C VAL A 298 -8.72 5.50 6.73
N TYR A 299 -9.50 6.21 5.90
CA TYR A 299 -10.75 6.86 6.35
C TYR A 299 -11.70 5.82 6.93
N ARG A 300 -11.88 4.69 6.24
CA ARG A 300 -12.81 3.64 6.66
C ARG A 300 -12.40 2.99 7.98
N VAL A 301 -11.12 2.65 8.13
CA VAL A 301 -10.52 2.05 9.33
C VAL A 301 -10.73 2.95 10.55
N VAL A 302 -10.46 4.25 10.41
CA VAL A 302 -10.64 5.23 11.47
C VAL A 302 -12.13 5.44 11.77
N LYS A 303 -12.97 5.59 10.73
CA LYS A 303 -14.41 5.85 10.87
C LYS A 303 -15.16 4.71 11.55
N GLU A 304 -14.81 3.47 11.26
CA GLU A 304 -15.39 2.27 11.91
C GLU A 304 -14.76 1.96 13.28
N GLY A 305 -13.73 2.71 13.67
CA GLY A 305 -13.05 2.59 14.96
C GLY A 305 -12.19 1.33 15.08
N HIS A 306 -11.78 0.70 13.97
CA HIS A 306 -10.87 -0.45 14.03
C HIS A 306 -9.51 -0.04 14.61
N VAL A 307 -9.01 1.11 14.19
CA VAL A 307 -7.81 1.77 14.73
C VAL A 307 -8.12 3.26 14.92
N PRO A 308 -7.94 3.83 16.12
CA PRO A 308 -8.15 5.27 16.32
C PRO A 308 -7.04 6.06 15.60
N GLY A 309 -7.36 7.25 15.07
CA GLY A 309 -6.40 8.08 14.33
C GLY A 309 -5.09 8.34 15.07
N ARG A 310 -5.12 8.54 16.38
CA ARG A 310 -3.90 8.70 17.23
C ARG A 310 -2.92 7.52 17.23
N ASN A 311 -3.36 6.35 16.75
CA ASN A 311 -2.53 5.16 16.61
C ASN A 311 -2.11 4.91 15.14
N PHE A 312 -2.29 5.89 14.25
CA PHE A 312 -1.96 5.82 12.83
C PHE A 312 -0.79 6.75 12.52
N ILE A 313 0.26 6.20 11.92
CA ILE A 313 1.48 6.93 11.52
C ILE A 313 1.67 6.72 10.02
N GLN A 314 1.60 7.80 9.24
CA GLN A 314 1.85 7.76 7.79
C GLN A 314 3.27 8.22 7.45
N VAL A 315 3.90 7.58 6.47
CA VAL A 315 5.29 7.85 6.07
C VAL A 315 5.39 7.90 4.55
N GLY A 316 5.93 8.99 4.01
CA GLY A 316 6.21 9.14 2.57
C GLY A 316 5.21 9.99 1.78
N LEU A 317 4.21 10.58 2.47
CA LEU A 317 3.15 11.39 1.85
C LEU A 317 3.72 12.50 0.95
N ARG A 318 3.24 12.58 -0.29
CA ARG A 318 3.65 13.56 -1.31
C ARG A 318 2.65 13.63 -2.47
N GLY A 319 2.87 14.57 -3.38
CA GLY A 319 2.03 14.75 -4.57
C GLY A 319 0.97 15.85 -4.40
N PRO A 320 -0.04 15.91 -5.28
CA PRO A 320 -0.97 17.03 -5.36
C PRO A 320 -2.12 16.99 -4.35
N TRP A 321 -2.21 15.94 -3.52
CA TRP A 321 -3.31 15.69 -2.59
C TRP A 321 -2.77 14.94 -1.36
N PRO A 322 -3.23 15.21 -0.11
CA PRO A 322 -4.38 16.04 0.28
C PRO A 322 -4.18 17.55 0.12
N GLY A 323 -5.28 18.27 0.03
CA GLY A 323 -5.32 19.71 0.32
C GLY A 323 -5.36 20.01 1.83
N PRO A 324 -5.49 21.28 2.23
CA PRO A 324 -5.51 21.70 3.65
C PRO A 324 -6.51 20.92 4.52
N GLY A 325 -7.74 20.71 4.03
CA GLY A 325 -8.78 19.99 4.77
C GLY A 325 -8.43 18.52 5.09
N GLY A 326 -7.64 17.85 4.25
CA GLY A 326 -7.16 16.49 4.54
C GLY A 326 -6.12 16.47 5.66
N PHE A 327 -5.18 17.42 5.64
CA PHE A 327 -4.22 17.60 6.74
C PHE A 327 -4.90 17.99 8.05
N GLU A 328 -5.90 18.87 7.99
CA GLU A 328 -6.72 19.23 9.15
C GLU A 328 -7.50 18.03 9.68
N TRP A 329 -8.10 17.21 8.80
CA TRP A 329 -8.76 15.98 9.20
C TRP A 329 -7.81 15.02 9.92
N MET A 330 -6.61 14.78 9.38
CA MET A 330 -5.60 13.94 10.04
C MET A 330 -5.23 14.49 11.43
N ARG A 331 -4.96 15.80 11.54
CA ARG A 331 -4.65 16.46 12.82
C ARG A 331 -5.78 16.38 13.83
N ASN A 332 -7.02 16.64 13.39
CA ASN A 332 -8.20 16.63 14.24
C ASN A 332 -8.51 15.22 14.78
N ASN A 333 -8.11 14.17 14.05
CA ASN A 333 -8.20 12.78 14.50
C ASN A 333 -6.95 12.29 15.26
N GLY A 334 -5.95 13.16 15.45
CA GLY A 334 -4.71 12.87 16.19
C GLY A 334 -3.67 12.04 15.42
N MET A 335 -3.85 11.85 14.11
CA MET A 335 -2.90 11.10 13.28
C MET A 335 -1.54 11.77 13.20
N ARG A 336 -0.51 10.95 13.00
CA ARG A 336 0.86 11.40 12.76
C ARG A 336 1.21 11.12 11.31
N TYR A 337 1.94 12.02 10.68
CA TYR A 337 2.29 11.89 9.28
C TYR A 337 3.65 12.53 9.01
N HIS A 338 4.43 11.86 8.17
CA HIS A 338 5.78 12.22 7.78
C HIS A 338 5.85 12.33 6.27
N THR A 339 5.53 13.54 5.76
CA THR A 339 5.58 13.85 4.34
C THR A 339 7.01 13.92 3.83
N MET A 340 7.23 13.80 2.52
CA MET A 340 8.55 14.05 1.93
C MET A 340 9.04 15.50 2.18
N ALA A 341 8.14 16.47 2.33
CA ALA A 341 8.49 17.84 2.74
C ALA A 341 9.09 17.93 4.16
N GLU A 342 8.75 17.01 5.07
CA GLU A 342 9.42 16.92 6.38
C GLU A 342 10.84 16.40 6.22
N ILE A 343 11.03 15.38 5.37
CA ILE A 343 12.34 14.80 5.07
C ILE A 343 13.25 15.84 4.43
N GLU A 344 12.75 16.64 3.49
CA GLU A 344 13.51 17.77 2.91
C GLU A 344 13.91 18.80 3.98
N LYS A 345 13.02 19.09 4.93
CA LYS A 345 13.26 20.10 5.97
C LYS A 345 14.20 19.62 7.07
N ARG A 346 14.12 18.36 7.47
CA ARG A 346 14.79 17.81 8.68
C ARG A 346 15.91 16.81 8.35
N GLY A 347 15.93 16.28 7.15
CA GLY A 347 16.73 15.12 6.78
C GLY A 347 16.04 13.80 7.12
N TRP A 348 16.47 12.74 6.43
CA TRP A 348 15.96 11.39 6.61
C TRP A 348 16.22 10.85 8.03
N ASP A 349 17.45 10.96 8.54
CA ASP A 349 17.84 10.37 9.82
C ASP A 349 16.99 10.87 10.99
N GLU A 350 16.70 12.17 11.03
CA GLU A 350 15.86 12.77 12.06
C GLU A 350 14.39 12.35 11.91
N THR A 351 13.89 12.25 10.67
CA THR A 351 12.52 11.78 10.41
C THR A 351 12.35 10.33 10.82
N MET A 352 13.29 9.46 10.45
CA MET A 352 13.32 8.05 10.82
C MET A 352 13.34 7.85 12.34
N LYS A 353 14.14 8.64 13.08
CA LYS A 353 14.14 8.60 14.55
C LYS A 353 12.78 8.95 15.15
N ARG A 354 12.08 9.94 14.57
CA ARG A 354 10.73 10.34 15.00
C ARG A 354 9.73 9.22 14.75
N VAL A 355 9.66 8.67 13.54
CA VAL A 355 8.78 7.53 13.19
C VAL A 355 8.97 6.38 14.19
N LEU A 356 10.22 5.98 14.47
CA LEU A 356 10.51 4.89 15.39
C LEU A 356 10.15 5.21 16.84
N ALA A 357 10.33 6.46 17.30
CA ALA A 357 9.91 6.88 18.63
C ALA A 357 8.39 6.83 18.79
N GLU A 358 7.68 7.29 17.77
CA GLU A 358 6.22 7.29 17.72
C GLU A 358 5.66 5.87 17.66
N ALA A 359 6.27 4.99 16.87
CA ALA A 359 5.89 3.57 16.76
C ALA A 359 6.02 2.81 18.10
N ARG A 360 7.03 3.14 18.91
CA ARG A 360 7.25 2.53 20.24
C ARG A 360 6.30 3.05 21.31
N GLU A 361 5.58 4.14 21.05
CA GLU A 361 4.79 4.81 22.07
C GLU A 361 3.63 3.94 22.56
N GLY A 362 3.55 3.78 23.88
CA GLY A 362 2.53 2.96 24.53
C GLY A 362 2.73 1.45 24.37
N GLY A 363 3.87 1.00 23.82
CA GLY A 363 4.23 -0.42 23.74
C GLY A 363 3.26 -1.28 22.93
N ARG A 364 2.47 -0.65 22.04
CA ARG A 364 1.50 -1.36 21.20
C ARG A 364 2.22 -2.19 20.16
N LYS A 365 1.59 -3.29 19.75
CA LYS A 365 2.03 -4.00 18.55
C LYS A 365 1.74 -3.17 17.30
N LEU A 366 2.44 -3.46 16.22
CA LEU A 366 2.31 -2.77 14.95
C LEU A 366 1.63 -3.66 13.91
N TYR A 367 0.71 -3.09 13.16
CA TYR A 367 0.43 -3.51 11.79
C TYR A 367 1.21 -2.58 10.86
N ILE A 368 1.88 -3.15 9.87
CA ILE A 368 2.66 -2.35 8.92
C ILE A 368 2.07 -2.58 7.53
N SER A 369 1.53 -1.51 6.96
CA SER A 369 1.01 -1.45 5.60
C SER A 369 2.05 -0.79 4.71
N PHE A 370 2.55 -1.52 3.71
CA PHE A 370 3.55 -1.02 2.78
C PHE A 370 2.98 -0.91 1.37
N ASP A 371 2.50 0.27 1.01
CA ASP A 371 2.27 0.61 -0.39
C ASP A 371 3.62 0.77 -1.08
N VAL A 372 3.83 0.05 -2.18
CA VAL A 372 5.09 0.14 -2.92
C VAL A 372 5.30 1.51 -3.55
N ASP A 373 4.24 2.28 -3.80
CA ASP A 373 4.30 3.62 -4.38
C ASP A 373 4.91 4.66 -3.43
N VAL A 374 5.11 4.34 -2.16
CA VAL A 374 5.93 5.13 -1.23
C VAL A 374 7.36 5.32 -1.76
N LEU A 375 7.85 4.34 -2.52
CA LEU A 375 9.17 4.36 -3.12
C LEU A 375 9.19 5.26 -4.37
N ASP A 376 10.33 5.89 -4.63
CA ASP A 376 10.48 6.66 -5.85
C ASP A 376 10.30 5.76 -7.10
N PRO A 377 9.65 6.23 -8.18
CA PRO A 377 9.49 5.47 -9.43
C PRO A 377 10.82 5.02 -10.07
N ALA A 378 11.95 5.65 -9.72
CA ALA A 378 13.30 5.17 -10.05
C ALA A 378 13.62 3.81 -9.44
N PHE A 379 12.94 3.39 -8.38
CA PHE A 379 13.03 2.07 -7.75
C PHE A 379 11.74 1.26 -7.95
N MET A 380 10.58 1.91 -7.98
CA MET A 380 9.28 1.25 -8.09
C MET A 380 8.45 1.79 -9.27
N PRO A 381 8.80 1.43 -10.52
CA PRO A 381 8.02 1.83 -11.68
C PRO A 381 6.69 1.04 -11.79
N GLY A 382 6.63 -0.15 -11.20
CA GLY A 382 5.51 -1.08 -11.27
C GLY A 382 4.42 -0.81 -10.23
N THR A 383 3.78 0.36 -10.28
CA THR A 383 2.63 0.73 -9.43
C THR A 383 1.61 1.57 -10.20
N GLY A 384 0.34 1.51 -9.81
CA GLY A 384 -0.75 2.21 -10.48
C GLY A 384 -0.69 3.74 -10.37
N THR A 385 -0.21 4.26 -9.24
CA THR A 385 -0.21 5.70 -8.89
C THR A 385 1.20 6.22 -8.54
N PRO A 386 2.19 6.13 -9.45
CA PRO A 386 3.56 6.52 -9.12
C PRO A 386 3.67 8.02 -8.86
N VAL A 387 4.31 8.41 -7.76
CA VAL A 387 4.61 9.81 -7.43
C VAL A 387 6.13 10.03 -7.32
N PRO A 388 6.77 10.91 -8.11
CA PRO A 388 8.20 11.17 -8.00
C PRO A 388 8.62 11.81 -6.66
N GLY A 389 9.90 11.71 -6.31
CA GLY A 389 10.48 12.25 -5.08
C GLY A 389 10.17 11.40 -3.85
N GLY A 390 10.10 10.08 -4.02
CA GLY A 390 9.75 9.13 -2.95
C GLY A 390 10.95 8.63 -2.15
N LEU A 391 10.70 7.67 -1.26
CA LEU A 391 11.76 7.00 -0.51
C LEU A 391 12.63 6.15 -1.44
N THR A 392 13.91 6.05 -1.10
CA THR A 392 14.84 5.10 -1.69
C THR A 392 14.79 3.76 -0.94
N MET A 393 15.28 2.69 -1.57
CA MET A 393 15.42 1.39 -0.90
C MET A 393 16.35 1.46 0.33
N ARG A 394 17.35 2.36 0.32
CA ARG A 394 18.26 2.58 1.45
C ARG A 394 17.59 3.22 2.66
N GLU A 395 16.43 3.85 2.47
CA GLU A 395 15.64 4.47 3.53
C GLU A 395 14.56 3.50 4.01
N ALA A 396 13.83 2.88 3.08
CA ALA A 396 12.72 1.98 3.39
C ALA A 396 13.17 0.71 4.14
N MET A 397 14.18 -0.02 3.63
CA MET A 397 14.56 -1.31 4.21
C MET A 397 15.04 -1.20 5.67
N PRO A 398 15.94 -0.27 6.05
CA PRO A 398 16.35 -0.13 7.45
C PRO A 398 15.20 0.28 8.37
N LEU A 399 14.28 1.13 7.91
CA LEU A 399 13.14 1.55 8.72
C LEU A 399 12.18 0.38 8.96
N VAL A 400 11.79 -0.36 7.91
CA VAL A 400 10.92 -1.55 8.05
C VAL A 400 11.55 -2.60 8.97
N ARG A 401 12.84 -2.92 8.77
CA ARG A 401 13.55 -3.87 9.63
C ARG A 401 13.54 -3.44 11.10
N ARG A 402 13.80 -2.16 11.36
CA ARG A 402 13.84 -1.62 12.73
C ARG A 402 12.45 -1.55 13.36
N LEU A 403 11.40 -1.22 12.62
CA LEU A 403 10.03 -1.28 13.15
C LEU A 403 9.71 -2.69 13.66
N CYS A 404 10.06 -3.73 12.90
CA CYS A 404 9.81 -5.12 13.27
C CYS A 404 10.75 -5.66 14.35
N ALA A 405 12.00 -5.23 14.41
CA ALA A 405 12.94 -5.63 15.47
C ALA A 405 12.61 -4.97 16.82
N GLU A 406 12.33 -3.66 16.78
CA GLU A 406 12.15 -2.85 17.98
C GLU A 406 10.73 -2.94 18.56
N ASN A 407 9.74 -3.44 17.80
CA ASN A 407 8.34 -3.56 18.23
C ASN A 407 7.76 -4.95 18.01
N GLY A 408 6.72 -5.32 18.77
CA GLY A 408 5.90 -6.48 18.41
C GLY A 408 5.06 -6.17 17.17
N VAL A 409 4.83 -7.17 16.31
CA VAL A 409 4.02 -7.03 15.10
C VAL A 409 2.76 -7.91 15.22
N VAL A 410 1.64 -7.48 14.65
CA VAL A 410 0.39 -8.28 14.51
C VAL A 410 0.16 -8.74 13.07
N GLY A 411 0.76 -8.06 12.09
CA GLY A 411 0.67 -8.42 10.68
C GLY A 411 1.45 -7.43 9.82
N PHE A 412 1.59 -7.76 8.55
CA PHE A 412 2.29 -6.95 7.56
C PHE A 412 1.57 -7.07 6.22
N GLU A 413 1.63 -6.05 5.36
CA GLU A 413 1.22 -6.18 3.96
C GLU A 413 2.14 -5.42 3.00
N ILE A 414 2.16 -5.88 1.75
CA ILE A 414 2.70 -5.16 0.59
C ILE A 414 1.61 -5.09 -0.47
N VAL A 415 1.27 -3.89 -0.95
CA VAL A 415 0.17 -3.65 -1.91
C VAL A 415 0.62 -2.80 -3.10
N GLU A 416 -0.25 -2.60 -4.08
CA GLU A 416 -0.08 -1.79 -5.31
C GLU A 416 1.05 -2.22 -6.27
N LEU A 417 1.68 -3.37 -6.04
CA LEU A 417 2.67 -3.92 -6.97
C LEU A 417 1.98 -4.38 -8.27
N ALA A 418 2.09 -3.56 -9.31
CA ALA A 418 1.60 -3.81 -10.66
C ALA A 418 2.77 -4.24 -11.58
N PRO A 419 3.17 -5.52 -11.60
CA PRO A 419 4.36 -5.97 -12.31
C PRO A 419 4.26 -5.81 -13.83
N MET A 420 3.04 -5.78 -14.39
CA MET A 420 2.82 -5.75 -15.84
C MET A 420 3.26 -4.43 -16.51
N ILE A 421 3.43 -3.36 -15.73
CA ILE A 421 3.88 -2.06 -16.22
C ILE A 421 5.36 -1.78 -15.87
N ASP A 422 6.01 -2.71 -15.17
CA ASP A 422 7.47 -2.74 -15.05
C ASP A 422 8.05 -3.57 -16.21
N ALA A 423 8.75 -2.92 -17.14
CA ALA A 423 9.42 -3.62 -18.23
C ALA A 423 10.66 -4.42 -17.77
N SER A 424 11.04 -4.30 -16.50
CA SER A 424 12.12 -5.03 -15.84
C SER A 424 11.56 -5.97 -14.76
N TYR A 425 12.41 -6.45 -13.86
CA TYR A 425 12.02 -7.20 -12.66
C TYR A 425 12.18 -6.37 -11.37
N ARG A 426 12.52 -5.08 -11.50
CA ARG A 426 12.98 -4.21 -10.41
C ARG A 426 11.93 -4.04 -9.32
N SER A 427 10.66 -3.91 -9.69
CA SER A 427 9.56 -3.68 -8.75
C SER A 427 9.33 -4.90 -7.86
N ALA A 428 9.22 -6.09 -8.46
CA ALA A 428 9.08 -7.34 -7.72
C ALA A 428 10.30 -7.64 -6.84
N LEU A 429 11.50 -7.38 -7.36
CA LEU A 429 12.76 -7.49 -6.62
C LEU A 429 12.74 -6.62 -5.36
N ASN A 430 12.45 -5.32 -5.53
CA ASN A 430 12.46 -4.37 -4.44
C ASN A 430 11.40 -4.69 -3.39
N ALA A 431 10.19 -5.08 -3.81
CA ALA A 431 9.15 -5.56 -2.90
C ALA A 431 9.61 -6.78 -2.08
N ASN A 432 10.31 -7.74 -2.71
CA ASN A 432 10.87 -8.89 -2.01
C ASN A 432 11.95 -8.51 -0.97
N PHE A 433 12.77 -7.50 -1.25
CA PHE A 433 13.76 -6.99 -0.27
C PHE A 433 13.10 -6.23 0.89
N VAL A 434 11.94 -5.59 0.67
CA VAL A 434 11.13 -5.03 1.78
C VAL A 434 10.55 -6.14 2.64
N LEU A 435 9.98 -7.18 2.02
CA LEU A 435 9.50 -8.37 2.72
C LEU A 435 10.62 -9.03 3.56
N HIS A 436 11.80 -9.19 2.97
CA HIS A 436 12.97 -9.74 3.67
C HIS A 436 13.41 -8.87 4.85
N ALA A 437 13.41 -7.54 4.71
CA ALA A 437 13.70 -6.62 5.81
C ALA A 437 12.71 -6.78 6.96
N CYS A 438 11.41 -6.90 6.67
CA CYS A 438 10.37 -7.17 7.66
C CYS A 438 10.60 -8.51 8.38
N LEU A 439 10.76 -9.61 7.62
CA LEU A 439 11.02 -10.95 8.15
C LEU A 439 12.27 -10.98 9.03
N THR A 440 13.34 -10.31 8.59
CA THR A 440 14.59 -10.17 9.35
C THR A 440 14.35 -9.47 10.69
N GLY A 441 13.60 -8.37 10.71
CA GLY A 441 13.28 -7.67 11.95
C GLY A 441 12.46 -8.54 12.93
N VAL A 442 11.47 -9.28 12.42
CA VAL A 442 10.71 -10.24 13.24
C VAL A 442 11.62 -11.34 13.81
N ALA A 443 12.53 -11.87 12.99
CA ALA A 443 13.50 -12.88 13.40
C ALA A 443 14.49 -12.35 14.46
N MET A 444 15.03 -11.15 14.26
CA MET A 444 15.89 -10.46 15.23
C MET A 444 15.19 -10.36 16.59
N ARG A 445 13.94 -9.90 16.61
CA ARG A 445 13.15 -9.80 17.84
C ARG A 445 12.96 -11.15 18.51
N LYS A 446 12.66 -12.21 17.75
CA LYS A 446 12.50 -13.58 18.27
C LYS A 446 13.80 -14.11 18.91
N GLN A 447 14.95 -13.71 18.40
CA GLN A 447 16.27 -14.03 18.98
C GLN A 447 16.68 -13.10 20.13
N GLY A 448 15.88 -12.08 20.47
CA GLY A 448 16.20 -11.09 21.51
C GLY A 448 17.09 -9.93 21.05
N ILE A 449 17.40 -9.84 19.74
CA ILE A 449 18.16 -8.73 19.15
C ILE A 449 17.22 -7.54 18.98
N THR A 450 17.14 -6.70 20.02
CA THR A 450 16.23 -5.55 20.11
C THR A 450 16.96 -4.22 20.28
N GLU A 451 18.28 -4.23 20.21
CA GLU A 451 19.10 -3.02 20.24
C GLU A 451 18.72 -2.09 19.07
N ALA A 452 18.51 -0.81 19.40
CA ALA A 452 18.07 0.17 18.44
C ALA A 452 19.12 0.36 17.34
N GLY A 453 18.73 0.10 16.09
CA GLY A 453 19.63 0.26 14.94
C GLY A 453 20.74 -0.79 14.84
N PHE A 454 20.59 -1.96 15.47
CA PHE A 454 21.57 -3.04 15.40
C PHE A 454 22.05 -3.34 13.97
N LEU A 455 23.37 -3.42 13.83
CA LEU A 455 24.10 -3.92 12.66
C LEU A 455 25.22 -4.82 13.17
N SER A 456 25.55 -5.86 12.40
CA SER A 456 26.63 -6.77 12.77
C SER A 456 27.99 -6.08 12.64
N GLU A 457 28.83 -6.17 13.68
CA GLU A 457 30.20 -5.66 13.62
C GLU A 457 31.00 -6.24 12.46
N LEU A 458 30.72 -7.51 12.09
CA LEU A 458 31.38 -8.18 10.96
C LEU A 458 31.11 -7.48 9.62
N THR A 459 30.04 -6.68 9.52
CA THR A 459 29.67 -6.01 8.27
C THR A 459 29.84 -4.50 8.33
N THR A 460 30.00 -3.92 9.52
CA THR A 460 30.34 -2.52 9.71
C THR A 460 31.85 -2.28 9.88
N GLY A 461 32.65 -3.31 10.12
CA GLY A 461 34.10 -3.19 10.24
C GLY A 461 34.84 -4.48 9.86
N HIS A 462 35.85 -4.37 8.98
CA HIS A 462 36.63 -5.52 8.52
C HIS A 462 37.70 -5.98 9.53
N GLN A 463 37.99 -5.19 10.58
CA GLN A 463 38.95 -5.48 11.66
C GLN A 463 40.36 -5.86 11.17
N GLN A 464 40.78 -5.30 10.03
CA GLN A 464 42.11 -5.57 9.45
C GLN A 464 43.10 -4.49 9.88
N PRO A 465 44.38 -4.86 10.09
CA PRO A 465 44.98 -6.19 9.82
C PRO A 465 44.88 -7.21 10.96
N GLU A 466 44.29 -6.87 12.10
CA GLU A 466 44.32 -7.68 13.33
C GLU A 466 43.61 -9.02 13.16
N ALA A 467 42.41 -9.02 12.56
CA ALA A 467 41.63 -10.22 12.27
C ALA A 467 42.36 -11.15 11.28
N GLY A 468 43.01 -10.59 10.25
CA GLY A 468 43.84 -11.35 9.31
C GLY A 468 45.00 -12.05 10.02
N ARG A 469 45.76 -11.31 10.83
CA ARG A 469 46.86 -11.87 11.63
C ARG A 469 46.40 -12.93 12.64
N ALA A 470 45.20 -12.77 13.22
CA ALA A 470 44.60 -13.79 14.07
C ALA A 470 44.22 -15.04 13.27
N GLY A 471 43.66 -14.88 12.07
CA GLY A 471 43.37 -15.96 11.13
C GLY A 471 44.62 -16.73 10.71
N GLU A 472 45.72 -16.05 10.42
CA GLU A 472 47.01 -16.66 10.09
C GLU A 472 47.53 -17.53 11.24
N ARG A 473 47.57 -16.97 12.46
CA ARG A 473 47.98 -17.72 13.66
C ARG A 473 47.08 -18.93 13.93
N ALA A 474 45.81 -18.85 13.57
CA ALA A 474 44.84 -19.93 13.73
C ALA A 474 44.83 -20.92 12.54
N GLY A 475 45.67 -20.74 11.52
CA GLY A 475 45.70 -21.58 10.33
C GLY A 475 44.42 -21.52 9.49
N LYS A 476 43.66 -20.43 9.58
CA LYS A 476 42.37 -20.22 8.87
C LYS A 476 42.49 -19.46 7.56
N VAL A 477 43.69 -19.02 7.21
CA VAL A 477 43.93 -18.36 5.93
C VAL A 477 44.02 -19.43 4.85
N GLU A 478 43.37 -19.16 3.71
CA GLU A 478 43.40 -20.02 2.55
C GLU A 478 44.84 -20.31 2.11
N GLN A 479 45.13 -21.58 1.86
CA GLN A 479 46.41 -21.97 1.31
C GLN A 479 46.40 -21.70 -0.18
N VAL A 480 47.34 -20.88 -0.64
CA VAL A 480 47.42 -20.53 -2.07
C VAL A 480 47.99 -21.72 -2.84
N GLU A 481 47.10 -22.46 -3.50
CA GLU A 481 47.47 -23.52 -4.43
C GLU A 481 47.74 -22.92 -5.82
N ALA A 482 49.01 -22.73 -6.17
CA ALA A 482 49.40 -22.13 -7.45
C ALA A 482 48.86 -22.88 -8.69
N ALA A 483 48.51 -24.16 -8.55
CA ALA A 483 47.95 -24.99 -9.62
C ALA A 483 46.41 -25.04 -9.67
N TYR A 484 45.69 -24.42 -8.72
CA TYR A 484 44.23 -24.59 -8.53
C TYR A 484 43.41 -24.36 -9.81
N GLY A 485 43.78 -23.37 -10.63
CA GLY A 485 43.10 -23.04 -11.89
C GLY A 485 43.62 -23.80 -13.13
N THR A 486 44.66 -24.62 -13.01
CA THR A 486 45.35 -25.23 -14.16
C THR A 486 44.84 -26.63 -14.52
N GLY A 487 43.92 -27.19 -13.73
CA GLY A 487 43.42 -28.56 -13.89
C GLY A 487 44.42 -29.66 -13.53
N ARG A 488 45.69 -29.31 -13.23
CA ARG A 488 46.66 -30.25 -12.64
C ARG A 488 46.44 -30.32 -11.14
N ARG A 489 46.25 -31.52 -10.62
CA ARG A 489 46.25 -31.71 -9.16
C ARG A 489 47.68 -31.57 -8.67
N SER A 490 47.88 -31.02 -7.48
CA SER A 490 49.18 -31.01 -6.82
C SER A 490 49.70 -32.45 -6.69
N GLY A 491 50.61 -32.85 -7.57
CA GLY A 491 51.12 -34.23 -7.66
C GLY A 491 51.27 -34.78 -9.09
N ASP A 492 50.67 -34.14 -10.09
CA ASP A 492 50.96 -34.34 -11.53
C ASP A 492 52.04 -33.36 -12.01
#